data_AF-H8GHE5-F1
#
_entry.id   AF-H8GHE5-F1
#
_cell.length_a   1.000
_cell.length_b   1.000
_cell.length_c   1.000
_cell.angle_alpha   90.00
_cell.angle_beta   90.00
_cell.angle_gamma   90.00
#
_symmetry.space_group_name_H-M   'P 1'
#
loop_
_entity.id
_entity.type
_entity.pdbx_description
1 polymer ?
#
loop_
_entity_poly.entity_id
_entity_poly.type
_entity_poly.pdbx_seq_one_letter_code
_entity_poly.pdbx_strand_id
1 'polypeptide(L)'
;MLLLVTSSLICLYIGFRLGKHKKLNSNSYIQNEAELEVIKELKKLDKNKYYVMNDITLPTEEGTTQIDHIVFSENGIFVIETKGHKGWIFGKENDRNWTQYLKGGRKFSFHSPIIQNRNHIKNIINITNIPEHTLKTIVVFTNDKMEFKTSLPKHVLKINQLIQYIEEWNLSILNHSKMLETIGLIEFKRKEKSDETNKEHIEYINKRLSPKRKMKNN
;
A
#
# COMPACT_ATOMS: atom_id res chain seq x y z
N MET A 1 -41.53 30.64 -3.21
CA MET A 1 -40.20 31.07 -2.71
C MET A 1 -39.77 30.42 -1.38
N LEU A 2 -40.69 29.86 -0.57
CA LEU A 2 -40.36 29.22 0.73
C LEU A 2 -39.91 27.75 0.63
N LEU A 3 -40.30 27.00 -0.42
CA LEU A 3 -40.00 25.56 -0.58
C LEU A 3 -38.57 25.25 -1.07
N LEU A 4 -37.89 26.20 -1.72
CA LEU A 4 -36.51 26.00 -2.22
C LEU A 4 -35.45 26.17 -1.13
N VAL A 5 -35.74 26.97 -0.10
CA VAL A 5 -34.78 27.28 0.99
C VAL A 5 -34.67 26.10 1.97
N THR A 6 -35.74 25.34 2.18
CA THR A 6 -35.75 24.18 3.10
C THR A 6 -35.03 22.95 2.50
N SER A 7 -35.13 22.73 1.19
CA SER A 7 -34.38 21.67 0.47
C SER A 7 -32.86 21.88 0.54
N SER A 8 -32.39 23.13 0.37
CA SER A 8 -30.96 23.47 0.42
C SER A 8 -30.33 23.23 1.82
N LEU A 9 -31.05 23.59 2.88
CA LEU A 9 -30.60 23.37 4.26
C LEU A 9 -30.57 21.87 4.64
N ILE A 10 -31.49 21.07 4.10
CA ILE A 10 -31.50 19.61 4.26
C ILE A 10 -30.33 18.97 3.50
N CYS A 11 -30.02 19.41 2.28
CA CYS A 11 -28.85 18.95 1.53
C CYS A 11 -27.53 19.34 2.21
N LEU A 12 -27.43 20.54 2.79
CA LEU A 12 -26.28 20.98 3.59
C LEU A 12 -26.16 20.17 4.89
N TYR A 13 -27.27 19.88 5.57
CA TYR A 13 -27.27 19.08 6.80
C TYR A 13 -26.94 17.60 6.54
N ILE A 14 -27.47 17.01 5.46
CA ILE A 14 -27.14 15.65 5.00
C ILE A 14 -25.69 15.61 4.52
N GLY A 15 -25.22 16.59 3.75
CA GLY A 15 -23.82 16.73 3.34
C GLY A 15 -22.87 16.87 4.54
N PHE A 16 -23.26 17.62 5.55
CA PHE A 16 -22.52 17.77 6.81
C PHE A 16 -22.54 16.49 7.67
N ARG A 17 -23.66 15.76 7.69
CA ARG A 17 -23.79 14.44 8.37
C ARG A 17 -23.00 13.34 7.66
N LEU A 18 -23.04 13.28 6.32
CA LEU A 18 -22.22 12.37 5.50
C LEU A 18 -20.73 12.71 5.63
N GLY A 19 -20.38 14.00 5.67
CA GLY A 19 -19.02 14.47 5.95
C GLY A 19 -18.53 14.16 7.36
N LYS A 20 -19.42 14.15 8.37
CA LYS A 20 -19.11 13.70 9.73
C LYS A 20 -19.04 12.18 9.88
N HIS A 21 -19.80 11.42 9.09
CA HIS A 21 -19.70 9.95 9.03
C HIS A 21 -18.46 9.47 8.28
N LYS A 22 -17.96 10.24 7.30
CA LYS A 22 -16.61 10.12 6.75
C LYS A 22 -15.62 10.99 7.55
N LYS A 23 -15.54 10.80 8.87
CA LYS A 23 -14.36 11.24 9.61
C LYS A 23 -13.22 10.28 9.25
N LEU A 24 -12.68 10.44 8.04
CA LEU A 24 -11.45 9.76 7.61
C LEU A 24 -10.43 9.96 8.72
N ASN A 25 -9.91 8.86 9.25
CA ASN A 25 -8.79 8.92 10.18
C ASN A 25 -7.68 9.71 9.48
N SER A 26 -7.08 10.70 10.15
CA SER A 26 -6.02 11.53 9.55
C SER A 26 -4.88 10.69 8.99
N ASN A 27 -4.64 9.51 9.56
CA ASN A 27 -3.68 8.53 9.04
C ASN A 27 -4.10 7.94 7.68
N SER A 28 -5.40 7.64 7.49
CA SER A 28 -5.92 7.16 6.20
C SER A 28 -5.84 8.24 5.14
N TYR A 29 -6.13 9.50 5.50
CA TYR A 29 -5.96 10.62 4.57
C TYR A 29 -4.49 10.76 4.11
N ILE A 30 -3.55 10.74 5.06
CA ILE A 30 -2.10 10.82 4.75
C ILE A 30 -1.65 9.65 3.87
N GLN A 31 -2.14 8.44 4.15
CA GLN A 31 -1.82 7.25 3.35
C GLN A 31 -2.34 7.41 1.91
N ASN A 32 -3.60 7.82 1.75
CA ASN A 32 -4.20 8.02 0.43
C ASN A 32 -3.46 9.09 -0.39
N GLU A 33 -3.08 10.22 0.22
CA GLU A 33 -2.30 11.26 -0.47
C GLU A 33 -0.93 10.73 -0.91
N ALA A 34 -0.26 9.95 -0.05
CA ALA A 34 1.02 9.33 -0.40
C ALA A 34 0.89 8.35 -1.58
N GLU A 35 -0.15 7.50 -1.60
CA GLU A 35 -0.42 6.60 -2.73
C GLU A 35 -0.72 7.36 -4.02
N LEU A 36 -1.44 8.49 -3.94
CA LEU A 36 -1.69 9.36 -5.10
C LEU A 36 -0.40 9.99 -5.64
N GLU A 37 0.55 10.34 -4.78
CA GLU A 37 1.87 10.83 -5.19
C GLU A 37 2.65 9.74 -5.93
N VAL A 38 2.66 8.50 -5.43
CA VAL A 38 3.31 7.37 -6.12
C VAL A 38 2.64 7.09 -7.46
N ILE A 39 1.31 7.11 -7.56
CA ILE A 39 0.58 6.97 -8.83
C ILE A 39 1.01 8.04 -9.84
N LYS A 40 1.20 9.29 -9.40
CA LYS A 40 1.66 10.38 -10.29
C LYS A 40 3.07 10.12 -10.80
N GLU A 41 3.97 9.63 -9.96
CA GLU A 41 5.32 9.26 -10.39
C GLU A 41 5.30 8.09 -11.38
N LEU A 42 4.60 7.01 -11.05
CA LEU A 42 4.55 5.80 -11.89
C LEU A 42 3.99 6.05 -13.30
N LYS A 43 3.17 7.10 -13.48
CA LYS A 43 2.70 7.53 -14.82
C LYS A 43 3.81 8.01 -15.75
N LYS A 44 5.01 8.28 -15.24
CA LYS A 44 6.19 8.68 -16.04
C LYS A 44 6.87 7.49 -16.71
N LEU A 45 6.62 6.26 -16.25
CA LEU A 45 7.16 5.05 -16.87
C LEU A 45 6.64 4.89 -18.31
N ASP A 46 7.49 4.36 -19.19
CA ASP A 46 7.12 4.05 -20.57
C ASP A 46 6.03 2.96 -20.62
N LYS A 47 4.83 3.33 -21.07
CA LYS A 47 3.65 2.46 -21.14
C LYS A 47 3.82 1.26 -22.08
N ASN A 48 4.80 1.29 -22.98
CA ASN A 48 5.10 0.16 -23.85
C ASN A 48 5.94 -0.92 -23.13
N LYS A 49 6.61 -0.55 -22.03
CA LYS A 49 7.50 -1.43 -21.25
C LYS A 49 6.91 -1.83 -19.91
N TYR A 50 6.05 -0.98 -19.34
CA TYR A 50 5.53 -1.13 -18.00
C TYR A 50 4.01 -1.12 -17.98
N TYR A 51 3.42 -2.09 -17.27
CA TYR A 51 2.00 -2.09 -16.91
C TYR A 51 1.87 -1.84 -15.41
N VAL A 52 0.96 -0.95 -14.99
CA VAL A 52 0.83 -0.55 -13.58
C VAL A 52 -0.58 -0.87 -13.08
N MET A 53 -0.65 -1.65 -12.00
CA MET A 53 -1.86 -1.86 -11.23
C MET A 53 -1.76 -1.10 -9.90
N ASN A 54 -2.86 -0.50 -9.47
CA ASN A 54 -2.95 0.22 -8.21
C ASN A 54 -4.13 -0.30 -7.39
N ASP A 55 -4.02 -0.20 -6.07
CA ASP A 55 -5.06 -0.54 -5.10
C ASP A 55 -5.63 -1.96 -5.33
N ILE A 56 -4.75 -2.95 -5.19
CA ILE A 56 -5.07 -4.35 -5.42
C ILE A 56 -5.38 -5.01 -4.08
N THR A 57 -6.63 -5.40 -3.86
CA THR A 57 -7.01 -6.24 -2.72
C THR A 57 -7.12 -7.70 -3.15
N LEU A 58 -6.24 -8.56 -2.63
CA LEU A 58 -6.23 -9.99 -2.91
C LEU A 58 -6.75 -10.80 -1.71
N PRO A 59 -7.45 -11.93 -1.95
CA PRO A 59 -7.75 -12.88 -0.89
C PRO A 59 -6.47 -13.55 -0.38
N THR A 60 -6.52 -14.00 0.87
CA THR A 60 -5.51 -14.82 1.55
C THR A 60 -6.24 -15.94 2.28
N GLU A 61 -5.55 -16.95 2.81
CA GLU A 61 -6.17 -18.01 3.61
C GLU A 61 -6.91 -17.48 4.86
N GLU A 62 -6.43 -16.37 5.44
CA GLU A 62 -6.96 -15.84 6.72
C GLU A 62 -7.85 -14.60 6.55
N GLY A 63 -8.01 -14.07 5.34
CA GLY A 63 -8.68 -12.79 5.09
C GLY A 63 -8.23 -12.14 3.78
N THR A 64 -7.77 -10.89 3.83
CA THR A 64 -7.32 -10.15 2.64
C THR A 64 -5.98 -9.47 2.84
N THR A 65 -5.34 -9.14 1.73
CA THR A 65 -4.16 -8.29 1.70
C THR A 65 -4.34 -7.19 0.67
N GLN A 66 -4.07 -5.95 1.05
CA GLN A 66 -4.09 -4.80 0.15
C GLN A 66 -2.65 -4.52 -0.28
N ILE A 67 -2.45 -4.31 -1.58
CA ILE A 67 -1.17 -4.00 -2.21
C ILE A 67 -1.33 -2.66 -2.91
N ASP A 68 -0.53 -1.67 -2.53
CA ASP A 68 -0.70 -0.30 -3.00
C ASP A 68 -0.48 -0.21 -4.52
N HIS A 69 0.66 -0.73 -5.00
CA HIS A 69 0.97 -0.75 -6.42
C HIS A 69 1.75 -2.01 -6.84
N ILE A 70 1.50 -2.46 -8.07
CA ILE A 70 2.30 -3.48 -8.75
C ILE A 70 2.68 -2.96 -10.13
N VAL A 71 3.97 -2.95 -10.44
CA VAL A 71 4.51 -2.59 -11.75
C VAL A 71 5.03 -3.85 -12.42
N PHE A 72 4.54 -4.16 -13.61
CA PHE A 72 4.92 -5.33 -14.40
C PHE A 72 5.81 -4.90 -15.55
N SER A 73 6.89 -5.64 -15.78
CA SER A 73 7.76 -5.54 -16.94
C SER A 73 8.44 -6.89 -17.20
N GLU A 74 9.02 -7.07 -18.38
CA GLU A 74 9.85 -8.24 -18.68
C GLU A 74 11.14 -8.30 -17.82
N ASN A 75 11.54 -7.18 -17.24
CA ASN A 75 12.67 -7.08 -16.32
C ASN A 75 12.33 -7.47 -14.86
N GLY A 76 11.05 -7.65 -14.55
CA GLY A 76 10.57 -8.01 -13.22
C GLY A 76 9.23 -7.40 -12.87
N ILE A 77 8.67 -7.89 -11.77
CA ILE A 77 7.42 -7.40 -11.16
C ILE A 77 7.77 -6.72 -9.84
N PHE A 78 7.51 -5.43 -9.76
CA PHE A 78 7.82 -4.60 -8.60
C PHE A 78 6.56 -4.42 -7.77
N VAL A 79 6.58 -4.97 -6.56
CA VAL A 79 5.50 -4.81 -5.58
C VAL A 79 5.89 -3.65 -4.67
N ILE A 80 5.07 -2.61 -4.62
CA ILE A 80 5.40 -1.34 -3.99
C ILE A 80 4.52 -1.12 -2.78
N GLU A 81 5.15 -0.83 -1.64
CA GLU A 81 4.52 -0.41 -0.40
C GLU A 81 4.78 1.07 -0.15
N THR A 82 3.73 1.86 0.05
CA THR A 82 3.79 3.32 0.16
C THR A 82 3.64 3.77 1.62
N LYS A 83 4.45 4.72 2.06
CA LYS A 83 4.39 5.30 3.41
C LYS A 83 4.44 6.84 3.40
N GLY A 84 3.39 7.46 3.91
CA GLY A 84 3.29 8.93 4.08
C GLY A 84 3.94 9.48 5.36
N HIS A 85 4.87 8.75 6.00
CA HIS A 85 5.46 9.15 7.28
C HIS A 85 6.45 10.32 7.15
N LYS A 86 6.42 11.25 8.11
CA LYS A 86 7.35 12.41 8.25
C LYS A 86 8.29 12.28 9.45
N GLY A 87 9.28 13.17 9.56
CA GLY A 87 10.22 13.17 10.68
C GLY A 87 11.28 12.08 10.55
N TRP A 88 11.82 11.61 11.68
CA TRP A 88 12.91 10.64 11.67
C TRP A 88 12.38 9.22 11.69
N ILE A 89 12.82 8.41 10.73
CA ILE A 89 12.45 7.01 10.59
C ILE A 89 13.63 6.14 10.98
N PHE A 90 13.38 5.21 11.90
CA PHE A 90 14.35 4.24 12.38
C PHE A 90 13.83 2.83 12.12
N GLY A 91 14.66 1.99 11.52
CA GLY A 91 14.36 0.58 11.30
C GLY A 91 15.51 -0.14 10.61
N LYS A 92 15.54 -1.46 10.76
CA LYS A 92 16.43 -2.35 10.02
C LYS A 92 15.61 -3.30 9.16
N GLU A 93 16.26 -3.95 8.20
CA GLU A 93 15.61 -4.84 7.24
C GLU A 93 14.79 -5.97 7.90
N ASN A 94 15.31 -6.52 8.99
CA ASN A 94 14.70 -7.67 9.67
C ASN A 94 13.89 -7.28 10.92
N ASP A 95 13.74 -5.98 11.20
CA ASP A 95 12.96 -5.53 12.35
C ASP A 95 11.47 -5.76 12.08
N ARG A 96 10.75 -6.34 13.06
CA ARG A 96 9.30 -6.53 12.98
C ARG A 96 8.54 -5.20 12.93
N ASN A 97 9.02 -4.20 13.65
CA ASN A 97 8.43 -2.88 13.73
C ASN A 97 9.52 -1.83 13.53
N TRP A 98 9.16 -0.75 12.86
CA TRP A 98 9.94 0.46 12.72
C TRP A 98 9.40 1.55 13.62
N THR A 99 10.19 2.61 13.80
CA THR A 99 9.85 3.73 14.67
C THR A 99 9.91 5.04 13.92
N GLN A 100 8.88 5.86 14.11
CA GLN A 100 8.84 7.25 13.68
C GLN A 100 8.99 8.18 14.89
N TYR A 101 9.89 9.16 14.80
CA TYR A 101 9.97 10.29 15.72
C TYR A 101 9.55 11.57 15.03
N LEU A 102 8.58 12.27 15.62
CA LEU A 102 8.12 13.57 15.15
C LEU A 102 8.84 14.72 15.84
N LYS A 103 8.92 15.86 15.15
CA LYS A 103 9.32 17.14 15.78
C LYS A 103 8.41 17.41 16.99
N GLY A 104 9.02 17.65 18.15
CA GLY A 104 8.33 17.75 19.44
C GLY A 104 8.35 16.48 20.31
N GLY A 105 9.19 15.49 19.97
CA GLY A 105 9.53 14.37 20.86
C GLY A 105 8.56 13.19 20.88
N ARG A 106 7.46 13.24 20.10
CA ARG A 106 6.51 12.14 20.01
C ARG A 106 7.09 10.97 19.20
N LYS A 107 6.93 9.76 19.71
CA LYS A 107 7.41 8.50 19.12
C LYS A 107 6.24 7.58 18.79
N PHE A 108 6.26 6.99 17.61
CA PHE A 108 5.26 6.02 17.16
C PHE A 108 5.96 4.78 16.62
N SER A 109 5.49 3.60 17.00
CA SER A 109 5.91 2.32 16.41
C SER A 109 4.92 1.92 15.33
N PHE A 110 5.40 1.39 14.21
CA PHE A 110 4.58 0.88 13.12
C PHE A 110 5.18 -0.40 12.56
N HIS A 111 4.35 -1.27 11.97
CA HIS A 111 4.83 -2.53 11.42
C HIS A 111 5.78 -2.28 10.24
N SER A 112 6.83 -3.09 10.10
CA SER A 112 7.83 -2.91 9.06
C SER A 112 7.20 -2.98 7.65
N PRO A 113 7.42 -1.97 6.79
CA PRO A 113 6.90 -1.97 5.41
C PRO A 113 7.57 -3.05 4.56
N ILE A 114 8.83 -3.41 4.85
CA ILE A 114 9.54 -4.49 4.17
C ILE A 114 8.85 -5.84 4.44
N ILE A 115 8.47 -6.08 5.70
CA ILE A 115 7.79 -7.32 6.07
C ILE A 115 6.37 -7.37 5.51
N GLN A 116 5.63 -6.25 5.51
CA GLN A 116 4.33 -6.13 4.84
C GLN A 116 4.44 -6.56 3.38
N ASN A 117 5.38 -5.95 2.66
CA ASN A 117 5.59 -6.21 1.24
C ASN A 117 6.07 -7.65 0.93
N ARG A 118 6.93 -8.23 1.78
CA ARG A 118 7.29 -9.67 1.66
C ARG A 118 6.05 -10.58 1.78
N ASN A 119 5.08 -10.24 2.62
CA ASN A 119 3.84 -11.02 2.73
C ASN A 119 2.95 -10.84 1.49
N HIS A 120 2.90 -9.64 0.90
CA HIS A 120 2.22 -9.41 -0.39
C HIS A 120 2.81 -10.28 -1.50
N ILE A 121 4.14 -10.30 -1.62
CA ILE A 121 4.88 -11.14 -2.58
C ILE A 121 4.54 -12.62 -2.40
N LYS A 122 4.55 -13.13 -1.15
CA LYS A 122 4.16 -14.51 -0.87
C LYS A 122 2.73 -14.82 -1.33
N ASN A 123 1.80 -13.90 -1.11
CA ASN A 123 0.42 -14.08 -1.56
C ASN A 123 0.31 -14.07 -3.09
N ILE A 124 1.04 -13.18 -3.77
CA ILE A 124 1.12 -13.17 -5.25
C ILE A 124 1.66 -14.50 -5.77
N ILE A 125 2.75 -15.01 -5.18
CA ILE A 125 3.33 -16.32 -5.56
C ILE A 125 2.30 -17.43 -5.39
N ASN A 126 1.61 -17.48 -4.25
CA ASN A 126 0.59 -18.51 -4.00
C ASN A 126 -0.57 -18.46 -5.00
N ILE A 127 -0.98 -17.27 -5.44
CA ILE A 127 -2.09 -17.08 -6.38
C ILE A 127 -1.69 -17.37 -7.82
N THR A 128 -0.47 -16.99 -8.21
CA THR A 128 -0.06 -16.93 -9.63
C THR A 128 0.97 -17.98 -10.02
N ASN A 129 1.57 -18.65 -9.02
CA ASN A 129 2.70 -19.56 -9.17
C ASN A 129 3.88 -18.95 -9.95
N ILE A 130 4.04 -17.62 -9.89
CA ILE A 130 5.16 -16.93 -10.54
C ILE A 130 6.46 -17.17 -9.74
N PRO A 131 7.62 -17.36 -10.39
CA PRO A 131 8.87 -17.59 -9.66
C PRO A 131 9.25 -16.41 -8.77
N GLU A 132 9.63 -16.68 -7.52
CA GLU A 132 9.95 -15.63 -6.53
C GLU A 132 11.03 -14.64 -7.01
N HIS A 133 12.03 -15.12 -7.77
CA HIS A 133 13.13 -14.28 -8.24
C HIS A 133 12.70 -13.17 -9.23
N THR A 134 11.51 -13.28 -9.83
CA THR A 134 10.97 -12.24 -10.73
C THR A 134 10.28 -11.11 -9.96
N LEU A 135 9.95 -11.32 -8.68
CA LEU A 135 9.30 -10.34 -7.82
C LEU A 135 10.34 -9.50 -7.07
N LYS A 136 10.12 -8.19 -6.99
CA LYS A 136 10.98 -7.23 -6.31
C LYS A 136 10.16 -6.42 -5.32
N THR A 137 10.61 -6.41 -4.07
CA THR A 137 10.10 -5.49 -3.04
C THR A 137 10.59 -4.08 -3.33
N ILE A 138 9.71 -3.10 -3.21
CA ILE A 138 10.04 -1.67 -3.10
C ILE A 138 9.23 -1.07 -1.96
N VAL A 139 9.86 -0.27 -1.11
CA VAL A 139 9.18 0.58 -0.12
C VAL A 139 9.44 2.03 -0.46
N VAL A 140 8.39 2.84 -0.58
CA VAL A 140 8.49 4.25 -0.96
C VAL A 140 7.96 5.14 0.15
N PHE A 141 8.81 6.07 0.60
CA PHE A 141 8.40 7.17 1.48
C PHE A 141 8.22 8.45 0.67
N THR A 142 7.04 9.07 0.78
CA THR A 142 6.68 10.20 -0.10
C THR A 142 6.84 11.56 0.57
N ASN A 143 6.83 11.61 1.91
CA ASN A 143 6.90 12.87 2.64
C ASN A 143 8.33 13.46 2.60
N ASP A 144 8.48 14.66 2.04
CA ASP A 144 9.76 15.38 1.93
C ASP A 144 10.42 15.70 3.28
N LYS A 145 9.63 15.91 4.34
CA LYS A 145 10.08 16.18 5.71
C LYS A 145 10.51 14.92 6.46
N MET A 146 10.74 13.82 5.75
CA MET A 146 11.23 12.57 6.31
C MET A 146 12.74 12.40 6.13
N GLU A 147 13.37 11.75 7.11
CA GLU A 147 14.76 11.37 7.05
C GLU A 147 14.96 9.99 7.68
N PHE A 148 15.64 9.10 6.96
CA PHE A 148 16.09 7.83 7.52
C PHE A 148 17.28 8.08 8.46
N LYS A 149 17.21 7.52 9.67
CA LYS A 149 18.28 7.61 10.67
C LYS A 149 19.04 6.29 10.87
N THR A 150 18.78 5.33 10.01
CA THR A 150 19.45 4.02 9.95
C THR A 150 19.83 3.71 8.51
N SER A 151 20.89 2.91 8.32
CA SER A 151 21.20 2.35 7.00
C SER A 151 20.11 1.37 6.61
N LEU A 152 19.59 1.51 5.40
CA LEU A 152 18.50 0.70 4.86
C LEU A 152 18.91 0.03 3.55
N PRO A 153 18.27 -1.09 3.18
CA PRO A 153 18.47 -1.72 1.87
C PRO A 153 18.14 -0.76 0.73
N LYS A 154 18.77 -0.98 -0.44
CA LYS A 154 18.57 -0.15 -1.65
C LYS A 154 17.11 -0.09 -2.13
N HIS A 155 16.28 -1.04 -1.76
CA HIS A 155 14.86 -1.08 -2.13
C HIS A 155 13.95 -0.23 -1.23
N VAL A 156 14.50 0.50 -0.25
CA VAL A 156 13.77 1.48 0.55
C VAL A 156 14.15 2.87 0.08
N LEU A 157 13.16 3.57 -0.49
CA LEU A 157 13.38 4.73 -1.33
C LEU A 157 12.62 5.95 -0.81
N LYS A 158 13.15 7.13 -1.09
CA LYS A 158 12.34 8.34 -1.22
C LYS A 158 11.66 8.35 -2.59
N ILE A 159 10.48 8.95 -2.69
CA ILE A 159 9.68 8.99 -3.92
C ILE A 159 10.44 9.46 -5.17
N ASN A 160 11.35 10.43 -5.02
CA ASN A 160 12.16 10.94 -6.14
C ASN A 160 13.17 9.93 -6.69
N GLN A 161 13.41 8.80 -6.01
CA GLN A 161 14.31 7.73 -6.44
C GLN A 161 13.55 6.59 -7.14
N LEU A 162 12.22 6.59 -7.10
CA LEU A 162 11.39 5.45 -7.50
C LEU A 162 11.57 5.07 -8.97
N ILE A 163 11.44 6.04 -9.88
CA ILE A 163 11.47 5.78 -11.33
C ILE A 163 12.84 5.27 -11.75
N GLN A 164 13.89 5.97 -11.33
CA GLN A 164 15.27 5.56 -11.57
C GLN A 164 15.52 4.12 -11.07
N TYR A 165 15.08 3.81 -9.84
CA TYR A 165 15.27 2.47 -9.29
C TYR A 165 14.56 1.38 -10.10
N ILE A 166 13.34 1.62 -10.60
CA ILE A 166 12.61 0.66 -11.45
C ILE A 166 13.33 0.46 -12.80
N GLU A 167 13.80 1.55 -13.40
CA GLU A 167 14.44 1.53 -14.73
C GLU A 167 15.86 0.93 -14.71
N GLU A 168 16.55 0.94 -13.57
CA GLU A 168 17.87 0.31 -13.40
C GLU A 168 17.82 -1.23 -13.53
N TRP A 169 16.65 -1.86 -13.40
CA TRP A 169 16.51 -3.30 -13.62
C TRP A 169 16.40 -3.61 -15.12
N ASN A 170 17.44 -4.23 -15.67
CA ASN A 170 17.50 -4.65 -17.08
C ASN A 170 18.05 -6.08 -17.23
N LEU A 171 17.33 -7.05 -16.66
CA LEU A 171 17.76 -8.46 -16.62
C LEU A 171 16.92 -9.39 -17.52
N SER A 172 15.81 -8.90 -18.10
CA SER A 172 14.87 -9.67 -18.94
C SER A 172 14.53 -11.06 -18.36
N ILE A 173 14.15 -11.10 -17.08
CA ILE A 173 13.95 -12.34 -16.31
C ILE A 173 12.53 -12.92 -16.41
N LEU A 174 11.59 -12.23 -17.06
CA LEU A 174 10.20 -12.64 -17.17
C LEU A 174 9.73 -12.64 -18.62
N ASN A 175 9.27 -13.81 -19.09
CA ASN A 175 8.65 -13.94 -20.41
C ASN A 175 7.33 -13.17 -20.49
N HIS A 176 7.09 -12.49 -21.62
CA HIS A 176 5.88 -11.72 -21.89
C HIS A 176 4.56 -12.48 -21.62
N SER A 177 4.46 -13.72 -22.10
CA SER A 177 3.28 -14.56 -21.89
C SER A 177 3.05 -14.85 -20.41
N LYS A 178 4.12 -15.10 -19.64
CA LYS A 178 4.01 -15.34 -18.20
C LYS A 178 3.64 -14.07 -17.44
N MET A 179 4.13 -12.91 -17.89
CA MET A 179 3.72 -11.61 -17.37
C MET A 179 2.22 -11.39 -17.56
N LEU A 180 1.71 -11.58 -18.79
CA LEU A 180 0.27 -11.43 -19.09
C LEU A 180 -0.60 -12.42 -18.31
N GLU A 181 -0.18 -13.68 -18.19
CA GLU A 181 -0.87 -14.68 -17.36
C GLU A 181 -0.96 -14.20 -15.90
N THR A 182 0.15 -13.68 -15.35
CA THR A 182 0.20 -13.18 -13.97
C THR A 182 -0.74 -11.98 -13.78
N ILE A 183 -0.75 -11.04 -14.72
CA ILE A 183 -1.68 -9.89 -14.70
C ILE A 183 -3.13 -10.39 -14.72
N GLY A 184 -3.47 -11.32 -15.62
CA GLY A 184 -4.82 -11.87 -15.74
C GLY A 184 -5.28 -12.60 -14.47
N LEU A 185 -4.40 -13.38 -13.83
CA LEU A 185 -4.71 -14.06 -12.56
C LEU A 185 -4.93 -13.07 -11.42
N ILE A 186 -4.14 -11.99 -11.35
CA ILE A 186 -4.31 -10.95 -10.33
C ILE A 186 -5.64 -10.20 -10.55
N GLU A 187 -5.96 -9.79 -11.78
CA GLU A 187 -7.26 -9.14 -12.08
C GLU A 187 -8.44 -10.08 -11.80
N PHE A 188 -8.33 -11.37 -12.11
CA PHE A 188 -9.39 -12.33 -11.86
C PHE A 188 -9.62 -12.59 -10.37
N LYS A 189 -8.56 -12.57 -9.57
CA LYS A 189 -8.61 -12.91 -8.13
C LYS A 189 -8.83 -11.70 -7.22
N ARG A 190 -8.55 -10.48 -7.67
CA ARG A 190 -8.73 -9.29 -6.84
C ARG A 190 -10.20 -9.11 -6.49
N LYS A 191 -10.45 -8.59 -5.28
CA LYS A 191 -11.77 -8.13 -4.87
C LYS A 191 -12.13 -6.83 -5.58
N GLU A 192 -13.42 -6.62 -5.79
CA GLU A 192 -13.93 -5.37 -6.35
C GLU A 192 -13.63 -4.21 -5.41
N LYS A 193 -13.13 -3.10 -5.97
CA LYS A 193 -12.88 -1.89 -5.19
C LYS A 193 -14.21 -1.30 -4.69
N SER A 194 -14.51 -1.54 -3.42
CA SER A 194 -15.78 -1.17 -2.79
C SER A 194 -15.59 -0.81 -1.32
N ASP A 195 -16.52 -0.04 -0.76
CA ASP A 195 -16.55 0.26 0.69
C ASP A 195 -16.62 -1.03 1.52
N GLU A 196 -17.27 -2.07 1.00
CA GLU A 196 -17.37 -3.38 1.66
C GLU A 196 -16.04 -4.11 1.71
N THR A 197 -15.32 -4.17 0.57
CA THR A 197 -13.97 -4.76 0.53
C THR A 197 -13.00 -4.04 1.47
N ASN A 198 -13.11 -2.71 1.57
CA ASN A 198 -12.31 -1.93 2.52
C ASN A 198 -12.67 -2.23 3.99
N LYS A 199 -13.96 -2.42 4.31
CA LYS A 199 -14.37 -2.84 5.67
C LYS A 199 -13.84 -4.22 6.02
N GLU A 200 -14.00 -5.21 5.13
CA GLU A 200 -13.47 -6.56 5.35
C GLU A 200 -11.96 -6.54 5.60
N HIS A 201 -11.24 -5.71 4.85
CA HIS A 201 -9.81 -5.51 5.05
C HIS A 201 -9.50 -4.91 6.43
N ILE A 202 -10.17 -3.83 6.82
CA ILE A 202 -9.98 -3.18 8.12
C ILE A 202 -10.32 -4.14 9.27
N GLU A 203 -11.39 -4.94 9.14
CA GLU A 203 -11.79 -5.95 10.13
C GLU A 203 -10.72 -7.04 10.29
N TYR A 204 -10.16 -7.55 9.18
CA TYR A 204 -9.06 -8.50 9.23
C TYR A 204 -7.84 -7.92 9.95
N ILE A 205 -7.43 -6.70 9.62
CA ILE A 205 -6.31 -6.01 10.27
C ILE A 205 -6.57 -5.87 11.79
N ASN A 206 -7.76 -5.41 12.17
CA ASN A 206 -8.12 -5.24 13.59
C ASN A 206 -8.12 -6.57 14.35
N LYS A 207 -8.62 -7.65 13.74
CA LYS A 207 -8.58 -9.00 14.33
C LYS A 207 -7.14 -9.46 14.55
N ARG A 208 -6.26 -9.24 13.56
CA ARG A 208 -4.84 -9.63 13.64
C ARG A 208 -4.05 -8.83 14.68
N LEU A 209 -4.37 -7.54 14.85
CA LEU A 209 -3.70 -6.66 15.81
C LEU A 209 -4.28 -6.75 17.23
N SER A 210 -5.47 -7.32 17.39
CA SER A 210 -6.08 -7.50 18.72
C SER A 210 -5.24 -8.48 19.56
N PRO A 211 -4.93 -8.15 20.83
CA PRO A 211 -4.20 -9.07 21.70
C PRO A 211 -5.06 -10.32 21.91
N LYS A 212 -4.55 -11.50 21.53
CA LYS A 212 -5.20 -12.79 21.84
C LYS A 212 -5.48 -12.81 23.34
N ARG A 213 -6.76 -12.76 23.74
CA ARG A 213 -7.18 -13.06 25.11
C ARG A 213 -6.55 -14.39 25.47
N LYS A 214 -5.62 -14.40 26.43
CA LYS A 214 -5.16 -15.64 27.06
C LYS A 214 -6.43 -16.31 27.61
N MET A 215 -6.84 -17.42 27.01
CA MET A 215 -7.76 -18.33 27.68
C MET A 215 -7.05 -18.74 28.97
N LYS A 216 -7.54 -18.24 30.10
CA LYS A 216 -7.25 -18.83 31.40
C LYS A 216 -7.95 -20.17 31.38
N ASN A 217 -7.18 -21.24 31.18
CA ASN A 217 -7.62 -22.57 31.55
C ASN A 217 -7.61 -22.57 33.09
N ASN A 218 -8.80 -22.56 33.68
CA ASN A 218 -9.02 -23.07 35.03
C ASN A 218 -9.32 -24.56 34.92
#